data_AF-A0A7L2P1J3-F1
#
_entry.id   AF-A0A7L2P1J3-F1
#
_cell.length_a   1.000
_cell.length_b   1.000
_cell.length_c   1.000
_cell.angle_alpha   90.00
_cell.angle_beta   90.00
_cell.angle_gamma   90.00
#
_symmetry.space_group_name_H-M   'P 1'
#
loop_
_entity.id
_entity.type
_entity.pdbx_description
1 polymer ?
#
loop_
_entity_poly.entity_id
_entity_poly.type
_entity_poly.pdbx_seq_one_letter_code
_entity_poly.pdbx_strand_id
1 'polypeptide(L)'
;GSVPGAWPGLASIQDPQGSGSGHVCGGSLISPAWVLTAARCFLRARNVSSWRVVLGAWDLSDPGPEAQVRQVRRLRAHGALDVALLELERPVECSDFIQLGCLRQEGTVTGTACYIGGWG
;
A
#
# COMPACT_ATOMS: atom_id res chain seq x y z
N GLY A 1 15.13 -6.46 9.63
CA GLY A 1 14.05 -5.48 9.82
C GLY A 1 14.53 -4.14 9.32
N SER A 2 13.68 -3.37 8.65
CA SER A 2 14.00 -1.99 8.24
C SER A 2 13.92 -1.04 9.43
N VAL A 3 14.59 0.12 9.32
CA VAL A 3 14.42 1.21 10.28
C VAL A 3 13.01 1.82 10.12
N PRO A 4 12.32 2.23 11.21
CA PRO A 4 11.06 2.96 11.11
C PRO A 4 11.17 4.18 10.17
N GLY A 5 10.18 4.39 9.30
CA GLY A 5 10.16 5.51 8.36
C GLY A 5 11.08 5.37 7.13
N ALA A 6 11.87 4.30 7.01
CA ALA A 6 12.76 4.11 5.85
C ALA A 6 12.02 3.97 4.51
N TRP A 7 10.75 3.52 4.55
CA TRP A 7 9.91 3.27 3.38
C TRP A 7 8.56 3.98 3.51
N PRO A 8 8.53 5.33 3.49
CA PRO A 8 7.35 6.09 3.89
C PRO A 8 6.20 5.98 2.87
N GLY A 9 6.46 5.50 1.65
CA GLY A 9 5.41 5.20 0.67
C GLY A 9 4.84 3.79 0.74
N LEU A 10 5.37 2.92 1.62
CA LEU A 10 4.97 1.52 1.68
C LEU A 10 3.60 1.37 2.38
N ALA A 11 2.70 0.67 1.72
CA ALA A 11 1.36 0.39 2.20
C ALA A 11 1.14 -1.10 2.41
N SER A 12 0.51 -1.48 3.52
CA SER A 12 0.01 -2.83 3.76
C SER A 12 -1.48 -2.88 3.48
N ILE A 13 -1.90 -3.68 2.51
CA ILE A 13 -3.30 -3.92 2.16
C ILE A 13 -3.78 -5.15 2.92
N GLN A 14 -4.87 -5.00 3.67
CA GLN A 14 -5.34 -6.02 4.60
C GLN A 14 -6.81 -6.39 4.36
N ASP A 15 -7.06 -7.70 4.31
CA ASP A 15 -8.40 -8.29 4.31
C ASP A 15 -8.80 -8.63 5.75
N PRO A 16 -9.90 -8.07 6.29
CA PRO A 16 -10.35 -8.39 7.65
C PRO A 16 -10.73 -9.87 7.84
N GLN A 17 -10.93 -10.65 6.77
CA GLN A 17 -11.19 -12.09 6.85
C GLN A 17 -9.90 -12.92 6.92
N GLY A 18 -8.73 -12.30 6.75
CA GLY A 18 -7.43 -12.95 6.87
C GLY A 18 -7.04 -13.23 8.34
N SER A 19 -6.11 -14.15 8.54
CA SER A 19 -5.52 -14.42 9.86
C SER A 19 -4.43 -13.40 10.22
N GLY A 20 -4.16 -13.24 11.52
CA GLY A 20 -3.11 -12.33 12.01
C GLY A 20 -3.41 -10.86 11.67
N SER A 21 -2.46 -10.17 11.04
CA SER A 21 -2.65 -8.78 10.59
C SER A 21 -3.66 -8.65 9.44
N GLY A 22 -4.01 -9.76 8.79
CA GLY A 22 -4.81 -9.78 7.58
C GLY A 22 -4.06 -9.27 6.34
N HIS A 23 -2.73 -9.12 6.40
CA HIS A 23 -1.92 -8.67 5.27
C HIS A 23 -2.07 -9.59 4.05
N VAL A 24 -2.42 -9.00 2.91
CA VAL A 24 -2.58 -9.70 1.63
C VAL A 24 -1.49 -9.27 0.65
N CYS A 25 -1.26 -7.96 0.54
CA CYS A 25 -0.34 -7.40 -0.44
C CYS A 25 0.30 -6.10 0.06
N GLY A 26 1.45 -5.78 -0.52
CA GLY A 26 2.03 -4.44 -0.48
C GLY A 26 1.39 -3.49 -1.50
N GLY A 27 1.68 -2.20 -1.35
CA GLY A 27 1.36 -1.16 -2.32
C GLY A 27 2.20 0.09 -2.09
N SER A 28 2.07 1.04 -3.00
CA SER A 28 2.76 2.33 -2.95
C SER A 28 1.74 3.46 -2.91
N LEU A 29 1.84 4.35 -1.92
CA LEU A 29 1.04 5.58 -1.87
C LEU A 29 1.50 6.52 -2.98
N ILE A 30 0.65 6.80 -3.97
CA ILE A 30 1.00 7.68 -5.12
C ILE A 30 0.32 9.05 -5.05
N SER A 31 -0.68 9.18 -4.18
CA SER A 31 -1.27 10.46 -3.77
C SER A 31 -1.94 10.27 -2.41
N PRO A 32 -2.35 11.34 -1.69
CA PRO A 32 -2.91 11.22 -0.35
C PRO A 32 -4.13 10.28 -0.25
N ALA A 33 -4.86 10.04 -1.33
CA ALA A 33 -6.04 9.18 -1.34
C ALA A 33 -5.91 7.96 -2.27
N TRP A 34 -4.74 7.71 -2.88
CA TRP A 34 -4.57 6.64 -3.85
C TRP A 34 -3.33 5.79 -3.61
N VAL A 35 -3.54 4.47 -3.54
CA VAL A 35 -2.48 3.47 -3.45
C VAL A 35 -2.44 2.63 -4.73
N LEU A 36 -1.25 2.52 -5.30
CA LEU A 36 -0.92 1.66 -6.43
C LEU A 36 -0.52 0.27 -5.92
N THR A 37 -1.03 -0.79 -6.54
CA THR A 37 -0.72 -2.17 -6.19
C THR A 37 -0.98 -3.10 -7.38
N ALA A 38 -0.83 -4.41 -7.19
CA ALA A 38 -1.09 -5.40 -8.23
C ALA A 38 -2.57 -5.81 -8.28
N ALA A 39 -3.10 -6.01 -9.49
CA ALA A 39 -4.49 -6.45 -9.67
C ALA A 39 -4.72 -7.87 -9.12
N ARG A 40 -3.72 -8.74 -9.21
CA ARG A 40 -3.80 -10.13 -8.72
C ARG A 40 -4.12 -10.24 -7.23
N CYS A 41 -3.84 -9.20 -6.43
CA CYS A 41 -4.15 -9.15 -5.00
C CYS A 41 -5.65 -9.32 -4.70
N PHE A 42 -6.52 -9.03 -5.67
CA PHE A 42 -7.97 -8.96 -5.48
C PHE A 42 -8.74 -10.07 -6.21
N LEU A 43 -8.09 -11.09 -6.78
CA LEU A 43 -8.76 -12.16 -7.53
C LEU A 43 -9.82 -12.92 -6.74
N ARG A 44 -9.66 -12.98 -5.40
CA ARG A 44 -10.60 -13.65 -4.48
C ARG A 44 -11.32 -12.67 -3.55
N ALA A 45 -11.16 -11.37 -3.77
CA ALA A 45 -11.77 -10.36 -2.92
C ALA A 45 -13.28 -10.33 -3.14
N ARG A 46 -14.05 -10.47 -2.04
CA ARG A 46 -15.52 -10.44 -2.08
C ARG A 46 -16.07 -9.04 -1.85
N ASN A 47 -15.61 -8.41 -0.78
CA ASN A 47 -16.03 -7.06 -0.40
C ASN A 47 -14.80 -6.19 -0.12
N VAL A 48 -14.30 -5.52 -1.16
CA VAL A 48 -13.09 -4.69 -1.04
C VAL A 48 -13.34 -3.46 -0.14
N SER A 49 -14.59 -3.00 0.04
CA SER A 49 -14.83 -1.83 0.90
C SER A 49 -14.68 -2.11 2.39
N SER A 50 -14.64 -3.39 2.81
CA SER A 50 -14.27 -3.76 4.18
C SER A 50 -12.76 -3.91 4.37
N TRP A 51 -11.98 -3.82 3.29
CA TRP A 51 -10.53 -3.92 3.36
C TRP A 51 -9.93 -2.60 3.82
N ARG A 52 -8.79 -2.69 4.47
CA ARG A 52 -8.07 -1.53 4.99
C ARG A 52 -6.65 -1.46 4.42
N VAL A 53 -6.15 -0.24 4.35
CA VAL A 53 -4.76 0.06 4.04
C VAL A 53 -4.11 0.65 5.29
N VAL A 54 -2.95 0.12 5.66
CA VAL A 54 -2.11 0.60 6.75
C VAL A 54 -0.85 1.21 6.16
N LEU A 55 -0.57 2.46 6.51
CA LEU A 55 0.62 3.20 6.08
C LEU A 55 1.39 3.70 7.30
N GLY A 56 2.70 3.93 7.17
CA GLY A 56 3.55 4.38 8.29
C GLY A 56 3.87 3.30 9.32
N ALA A 57 3.36 2.07 9.12
CA ALA A 57 3.70 0.92 9.95
C ALA A 57 5.14 0.46 9.68
N TRP A 58 5.79 -0.05 10.72
CA TRP A 58 7.09 -0.72 10.62
C TRP A 58 6.97 -2.21 10.99
N ASP A 59 6.12 -2.55 11.96
CA ASP A 59 5.68 -3.91 12.30
C ASP A 59 4.14 -4.00 12.14
N LEU A 60 3.62 -5.06 11.52
CA LEU A 60 2.17 -5.20 11.35
C LEU A 60 1.47 -5.75 12.60
N SER A 61 2.22 -6.32 13.54
CA SER A 61 1.74 -6.78 14.85
C SER A 61 1.63 -5.61 15.84
N ASP A 62 2.52 -4.63 15.69
CA ASP A 62 2.50 -3.35 16.40
C ASP A 62 2.84 -2.20 15.41
N PRO A 63 1.83 -1.66 14.70
CA PRO A 63 2.04 -0.61 13.69
C PRO A 63 2.73 0.65 14.21
N GLY A 64 2.71 0.89 15.53
CA GLY A 64 3.20 2.10 16.14
C GLY A 64 2.26 3.30 15.99
N PRO A 65 2.56 4.41 16.68
CA PRO A 65 1.67 5.57 16.77
C PRO A 65 1.56 6.38 15.48
N GLU A 66 2.57 6.28 14.61
CA GLU A 66 2.65 7.02 13.34
C GLU A 66 1.81 6.36 12.23
N ALA A 67 1.34 5.13 12.46
CA ALA A 67 0.61 4.38 11.47
C ALA A 67 -0.80 4.96 11.27
N GLN A 68 -1.17 5.15 10.01
CA GLN A 68 -2.51 5.55 9.62
C GLN A 68 -3.24 4.40 8.94
N VAL A 69 -4.45 4.13 9.42
CA VAL A 69 -5.36 3.14 8.83
C VAL A 69 -6.45 3.86 8.04
N ARG A 70 -6.71 3.40 6.81
CA ARG A 70 -7.80 3.89 5.95
C ARG A 70 -8.58 2.72 5.38
N GLN A 71 -9.91 2.82 5.41
CA GLN A 71 -10.76 1.89 4.67
C GLN A 71 -10.64 2.17 3.17
N VAL A 72 -10.82 1.12 2.37
CA VAL A 72 -10.88 1.26 0.92
C VAL A 72 -12.27 1.72 0.51
N ARG A 73 -12.34 2.83 -0.23
CA ARG A 73 -13.58 3.30 -0.84
C ARG A 73 -13.90 2.54 -2.11
N ARG A 74 -12.91 2.38 -2.98
CA ARG A 74 -13.13 1.79 -4.30
C ARG A 74 -11.84 1.20 -4.88
N LEU A 75 -11.98 0.08 -5.60
CA LEU A 75 -10.92 -0.54 -6.40
C LEU A 75 -11.08 -0.15 -7.87
N ARG A 76 -9.97 0.15 -8.56
CA ARG A 76 -9.86 0.15 -10.03
C ARG A 76 -8.78 -0.84 -10.41
N ALA A 77 -9.15 -1.97 -11.00
CA ALA A 77 -8.19 -2.98 -11.44
C ALA A 77 -8.12 -3.00 -12.97
N HIS A 78 -6.90 -3.08 -13.49
CA HIS A 78 -6.60 -3.30 -14.90
C HIS A 78 -5.87 -4.64 -15.04
N GLY A 79 -6.63 -5.74 -15.05
CA GLY A 79 -6.09 -7.11 -14.95
C GLY A 79 -5.07 -7.48 -16.03
N ALA A 80 -5.23 -6.99 -17.27
CA ALA A 80 -4.28 -7.25 -18.35
C ALA A 80 -2.88 -6.67 -18.12
N LEU A 81 -2.75 -5.66 -17.25
CA LEU A 81 -1.48 -5.04 -16.87
C LEU A 81 -1.04 -5.43 -15.47
N ASP A 82 -1.82 -6.28 -14.77
CA ASP A 82 -1.65 -6.62 -13.35
C ASP A 82 -1.49 -5.38 -12.44
N VAL A 83 -2.17 -4.29 -12.76
CA VAL A 83 -2.12 -3.03 -12.00
C VAL A 83 -3.49 -2.71 -11.41
N ALA A 84 -3.51 -2.23 -10.17
CA ALA A 84 -4.71 -1.73 -9.51
C ALA A 84 -4.46 -0.46 -8.71
N LEU A 85 -5.50 0.35 -8.59
CA LEU A 85 -5.57 1.53 -7.75
C LEU A 85 -6.64 1.36 -6.67
N LEU A 86 -6.25 1.58 -5.42
CA LEU A 86 -7.15 1.68 -4.28
C LEU A 86 -7.38 3.15 -3.95
N GLU A 87 -8.65 3.55 -4.02
CA GLU A 87 -9.12 4.84 -3.52
C GLU A 87 -9.41 4.71 -2.03
N LEU A 88 -8.76 5.54 -1.20
CA LEU A 88 -8.97 5.56 0.25
C LEU A 88 -10.25 6.35 0.59
N GLU A 89 -10.96 5.95 1.64
CA GLU A 89 -12.18 6.66 2.09
C GLU A 89 -11.91 8.11 2.47
N ARG A 90 -10.75 8.37 3.07
CA ARG A 90 -10.24 9.69 3.42
C ARG A 90 -8.75 9.76 3.10
N PRO A 91 -8.22 10.94 2.71
CA PRO A 91 -6.80 11.09 2.47
C PRO A 91 -5.99 10.80 3.75
N VAL A 92 -4.74 10.38 3.57
CA VAL A 92 -3.74 10.33 4.63
C VAL A 92 -3.03 11.66 4.76
N GLU A 93 -2.56 11.93 5.97
CA GLU A 93 -1.68 13.07 6.23
C GLU A 93 -0.22 12.61 6.07
N CYS A 94 0.56 13.36 5.30
CA CYS A 94 1.98 13.03 5.13
C CYS A 94 2.77 13.38 6.39
N SER A 95 3.78 12.57 6.70
CA SER A 95 4.69 12.72 7.83
C SER A 95 6.07 12.16 7.47
N ASP A 96 6.99 12.09 8.43
CA ASP A 96 8.28 11.41 8.25
C ASP A 96 8.13 9.89 8.00
N PHE A 97 6.96 9.33 8.31
CA PHE A 97 6.64 7.91 8.15
C PHE A 97 5.69 7.63 6.98
N ILE A 98 5.06 8.67 6.42
CA ILE A 98 4.09 8.56 5.33
C ILE A 98 4.39 9.61 4.27
N GLN A 99 4.86 9.19 3.10
CA GLN A 99 5.16 10.06 1.97
C GLN A 99 4.72 9.45 0.65
N LEU A 100 4.53 10.31 -0.35
CA LEU A 100 4.13 9.88 -1.69
C LEU A 100 5.33 9.28 -2.44
N GLY A 101 5.11 8.14 -3.07
CA GLY A 101 6.01 7.60 -4.08
C GLY A 101 5.90 8.39 -5.38
N CYS A 102 7.05 8.76 -5.95
CA CYS A 102 7.10 9.45 -7.24
C CYS A 102 6.74 8.50 -8.38
N LEU A 103 5.79 8.89 -9.22
CA LEU A 103 5.53 8.23 -10.50
C LEU A 103 6.39 8.87 -11.58
N ARG A 104 7.04 8.02 -12.38
CA ARG A 104 7.78 8.50 -13.55
C ARG A 104 6.84 8.58 -14.75
N GLN A 105 6.90 9.68 -15.49
CA GLN A 105 6.08 9.88 -16.68
C GLN A 105 6.60 9.09 -17.89
N GLU A 106 7.93 9.04 -18.10
CA GLU A 106 8.55 8.33 -19.23
C GLU A 106 9.97 7.80 -18.92
N GLY A 107 10.38 6.80 -19.71
CA GLY A 107 11.75 6.28 -19.76
C GLY A 107 11.99 5.00 -18.97
N THR A 108 13.02 4.26 -19.37
CA THR A 108 13.48 3.03 -18.71
C THR A 108 14.69 3.34 -17.84
N VAL A 109 14.66 2.92 -16.59
CA VAL A 109 15.83 3.00 -15.70
C VAL A 109 16.60 1.69 -15.83
N THR A 110 17.85 1.75 -16.28
CA THR A 110 18.75 0.60 -16.36
C THR A 110 20.02 0.86 -15.55
N GLY A 111 20.60 -0.18 -14.97
CA GLY A 111 21.86 -0.10 -14.22
C GLY A 111 21.81 0.67 -12.89
N THR A 112 20.63 1.06 -12.41
CA THR A 112 20.46 1.73 -11.11
C THR A 112 20.09 0.71 -10.03
N ALA A 113 20.68 0.85 -8.85
CA ALA A 113 20.29 0.03 -7.69
C ALA A 113 18.87 0.40 -7.23
N CYS A 114 18.03 -0.61 -7.06
CA CYS A 114 16.66 -0.48 -6.58
C CYS A 114 16.48 -1.28 -5.29
N TYR A 115 15.47 -0.91 -4.52
CA TYR A 115 15.12 -1.57 -3.27
C TYR A 115 13.68 -2.08 -3.32
N ILE A 116 13.42 -3.18 -2.60
CA ILE A 116 12.10 -3.77 -2.44
C ILE A 116 11.82 -3.85 -0.94
N GLY A 117 10.65 -3.37 -0.52
CA GLY A 117 10.18 -3.40 0.86
C GLY A 117 8.83 -4.09 0.97
N GLY A 118 8.60 -4.81 2.07
CA GLY A 118 7.37 -5.55 2.33
C GLY A 118 7.43 -6.37 3.62
N TRP A 119 6.34 -7.03 3.96
CA TRP A 119 6.18 -7.85 5.19
C TRP A 119 5.97 -9.34 4.91
N GLY A 120 6.32 -9.80 3.70
CA GLY A 120 6.19 -11.19 3.25
C GLY A 120 6.82 -11.39 1.88
#